data_AF-A0A4R1F336-F1
#
_entry.id   AF-A0A4R1F336-F1
#
_cell.length_a   1.000
_cell.length_b   1.000
_cell.length_c   1.000
_cell.angle_alpha   90.00
_cell.angle_beta   90.00
_cell.angle_gamma   90.00
#
_symmetry.space_group_name_H-M   'P 1'
#
loop_
_entity.id
_entity.type
_entity.pdbx_description
1 polymer ?
#
loop_
_entity_poly.entity_id
_entity_poly.type
_entity_poly.pdbx_seq_one_letter_code
_entity_poly.pdbx_strand_id
1 'polypeptide(L)'
;MSLNTYDPREHIRGFHQILISDKKRIGFLFGAGTSLATNVSAAWIPAIAEMTTKIVDKVEAESVDFATAINEMKVEIGDTLFNIESLLSMIEAKRAVIGSGVLNGLSAERFKDLATFVKLEVVELVSVHNLLPDKDISKLAHSNLSSWISKARRRYPAEIFTTNYDYLFEIALENSGEPYFDGFSGSYEPFFCPEAVEDIEAYPHLVKLWKMHGSLGWTYRERDKAVVRNKESSDEDILIYPSHLKYNTSKKQPYVGLIDRLCTFLQQDDAVLITCGYSFGDKHINERIATSLRRGANSHVIAMYYDKVIDKDGKAVFELADTTNALQEMAIHGTGGKMSVYGLRHAVIGGKLGEWRLRGEPKIEDLIRVSQYFDEDGAIPLEETGEHKGGERWEGTGEFCLPDFCKLTEFLNDLSSSDTETVK
;
A
#
# COMPACT_ATOMS: atom_id res chain seq x y z
N MET A 1 19.58 -24.83 12.41
CA MET A 1 19.05 -24.04 13.54
C MET A 1 17.54 -24.16 13.49
N SER A 2 16.85 -24.46 14.60
CA SER A 2 15.39 -24.44 14.59
C SER A 2 14.92 -23.01 14.32
N LEU A 3 14.02 -22.81 13.36
CA LEU A 3 13.36 -21.51 13.19
C LEU A 3 12.65 -21.13 14.50
N ASN A 4 12.61 -19.83 14.80
CA ASN A 4 11.76 -19.35 15.90
C ASN A 4 10.29 -19.65 15.54
N THR A 5 9.44 -19.77 16.55
CA THR A 5 8.00 -19.92 16.36
C THR A 5 7.27 -18.81 17.09
N TYR A 6 6.21 -18.29 16.46
CA TYR A 6 5.38 -17.22 16.98
C TYR A 6 3.94 -17.70 17.07
N ASP A 7 3.31 -17.49 18.23
CA ASP A 7 1.90 -17.85 18.41
C ASP A 7 1.03 -16.72 17.84
N PRO A 8 0.30 -16.93 16.73
CA PRO A 8 -0.47 -15.87 16.09
C PRO A 8 -1.50 -15.24 17.04
N ARG A 9 -1.97 -15.98 18.05
CA ARG A 9 -2.92 -15.47 19.06
C ARG A 9 -2.32 -14.30 19.81
N GLU A 10 -1.08 -14.43 20.28
CA GLU A 10 -0.39 -13.38 21.06
C GLU A 10 -0.26 -12.10 20.23
N HIS A 11 0.02 -12.23 18.94
CA HIS A 11 0.19 -11.11 18.03
C HIS A 11 -1.13 -10.45 17.62
N ILE A 12 -2.21 -11.22 17.40
CA ILE A 12 -3.55 -10.65 17.19
C ILE A 12 -4.02 -9.91 18.45
N ARG A 13 -3.82 -10.48 19.65
CA ARG A 13 -4.14 -9.82 20.93
C ARG A 13 -3.38 -8.50 21.07
N GLY A 14 -2.08 -8.51 20.78
CA GLY A 14 -1.23 -7.31 20.84
C GLY A 14 -1.67 -6.24 19.85
N PHE A 15 -1.98 -6.63 18.62
CA PHE A 15 -2.47 -5.71 17.59
C PHE A 15 -3.82 -5.07 17.97
N HIS A 16 -4.75 -5.88 18.47
CA HIS A 16 -6.02 -5.43 19.03
C HIS A 16 -5.83 -4.36 20.13
N GLN A 17 -4.92 -4.61 21.08
CA GLN A 17 -4.64 -3.67 22.17
C GLN A 17 -4.07 -2.33 21.68
N ILE A 18 -3.21 -2.36 20.66
CA ILE A 18 -2.68 -1.15 20.02
C ILE A 18 -3.82 -0.32 19.42
N LEU A 19 -4.75 -0.98 18.72
CA LEU A 19 -5.85 -0.33 18.00
C LEU A 19 -6.95 0.21 18.91
N ILE A 20 -7.16 -0.36 20.10
CA ILE A 20 -8.11 0.18 21.09
C ILE A 20 -7.50 1.33 21.91
N SER A 21 -6.18 1.35 22.10
CA SER A 21 -5.55 2.39 22.90
C SER A 21 -5.65 3.76 22.22
N ASP A 22 -6.38 4.70 22.82
CA ASP A 22 -6.54 6.07 22.31
C ASP A 22 -5.25 6.92 22.40
N LYS A 23 -4.27 6.49 23.21
CA LYS A 23 -2.99 7.19 23.42
C LYS A 23 -1.99 6.99 22.28
N LYS A 24 -2.11 5.90 21.52
CA LYS A 24 -1.20 5.59 20.40
C LYS A 24 -1.52 6.47 19.19
N ARG A 25 -0.48 6.96 18.51
CA ARG A 25 -0.64 7.64 17.22
C ARG A 25 -0.63 6.58 16.13
N ILE A 26 -1.75 6.43 15.43
CA ILE A 26 -1.92 5.37 14.43
C ILE A 26 -1.83 5.98 13.04
N GLY A 27 -0.88 5.46 12.27
CA GLY A 27 -0.70 5.76 10.88
C GLY A 27 -0.89 4.48 10.08
N PHE A 28 -1.45 4.59 8.89
CA PHE A 28 -1.50 3.52 7.91
C PHE A 28 -0.65 3.89 6.70
N LEU A 29 0.05 2.92 6.13
CA LEU A 29 0.66 3.04 4.81
C LEU A 29 0.06 2.00 3.88
N PHE A 30 -0.75 2.47 2.93
CA PHE A 30 -1.43 1.63 1.96
C PHE A 30 -0.83 1.75 0.57
N GLY A 31 -0.53 0.61 -0.04
CA GLY A 31 -0.11 0.53 -1.44
C GLY A 31 -1.17 -0.04 -2.36
N ALA A 32 -0.78 -0.30 -3.61
CA ALA A 32 -1.70 -0.71 -4.68
C ALA A 32 -2.49 -2.00 -4.37
N GLY A 33 -2.00 -2.86 -3.46
CA GLY A 33 -2.73 -4.05 -3.02
C GLY A 33 -4.06 -3.73 -2.34
N THR A 34 -4.22 -2.54 -1.77
CA THR A 34 -5.51 -2.09 -1.21
C THR A 34 -6.54 -1.75 -2.28
N SER A 35 -6.09 -1.23 -3.43
CA SER A 35 -6.94 -0.98 -4.60
C SER A 35 -7.23 -2.26 -5.40
N LEU A 36 -6.48 -3.34 -5.16
CA LEU A 36 -6.79 -4.68 -5.68
C LEU A 36 -7.83 -5.40 -4.82
N ALA A 37 -7.63 -5.39 -3.49
CA ALA A 37 -8.47 -6.07 -2.52
C ALA A 37 -9.60 -5.16 -2.00
N THR A 38 -10.60 -4.90 -2.83
CA THR A 38 -11.64 -3.90 -2.52
C THR A 38 -12.93 -4.48 -1.93
N ASN A 39 -13.08 -5.80 -1.83
CA ASN A 39 -14.34 -6.51 -1.56
C ASN A 39 -15.42 -6.39 -2.65
N VAL A 40 -15.17 -5.69 -3.75
CA VAL A 40 -16.16 -5.47 -4.83
C VAL A 40 -15.53 -5.79 -6.18
N SER A 41 -16.21 -6.61 -7.00
CA SER A 41 -15.70 -7.03 -8.31
C SER A 41 -15.68 -5.91 -9.37
N ALA A 42 -16.46 -4.85 -9.17
CA ALA A 42 -16.63 -3.75 -10.14
C ALA A 42 -15.51 -2.69 -10.08
N ALA A 43 -14.79 -2.59 -8.96
CA ALA A 43 -13.79 -1.55 -8.74
C ALA A 43 -12.56 -2.17 -8.09
N TRP A 44 -11.60 -2.57 -8.92
CA TRP A 44 -10.28 -3.00 -8.49
C TRP A 44 -9.24 -2.56 -9.52
N ILE A 45 -8.03 -2.32 -9.04
CA ILE A 45 -6.88 -1.94 -9.87
C ILE A 45 -5.92 -3.12 -9.90
N PRO A 46 -5.48 -3.56 -11.10
CA PRO A 46 -4.47 -4.61 -11.21
C PRO A 46 -3.18 -4.25 -10.49
N ALA A 47 -2.45 -5.28 -10.05
CA ALA A 47 -1.10 -5.08 -9.54
C ALA A 47 -0.20 -4.42 -10.60
N ILE A 48 0.84 -3.72 -10.16
CA ILE A 48 1.72 -2.94 -11.05
C ILE A 48 2.29 -3.77 -12.21
N ALA A 49 2.63 -5.04 -11.98
CA ALA A 49 3.12 -5.94 -13.03
C ALA A 49 2.06 -6.17 -14.13
N GLU A 50 0.84 -6.54 -13.75
CA GLU A 50 -0.27 -6.77 -14.68
C GLU A 50 -0.68 -5.47 -15.40
N MET A 51 -0.72 -4.35 -14.67
CA MET A 51 -0.96 -3.03 -15.24
C MET A 51 0.10 -2.68 -16.30
N THR A 52 1.37 -2.92 -16.00
CA THR A 52 2.47 -2.67 -16.95
C THR A 52 2.28 -3.51 -18.22
N THR A 53 1.96 -4.80 -18.08
CA THR A 53 1.69 -5.67 -19.25
C THR A 53 0.54 -5.14 -20.08
N LYS A 54 -0.62 -4.84 -19.47
CA LYS A 54 -1.80 -4.34 -20.19
C LYS A 54 -1.51 -3.04 -20.96
N ILE A 55 -0.78 -2.11 -20.35
CA ILE A 55 -0.43 -0.83 -20.98
C ILE A 55 0.54 -1.07 -22.14
N VAL A 56 1.55 -1.93 -21.95
CA VAL A 56 2.48 -2.27 -23.02
C VAL A 56 1.74 -2.90 -24.21
N ASP A 57 0.83 -3.85 -23.96
CA ASP A 57 0.04 -4.49 -25.02
C ASP A 57 -0.78 -3.45 -25.80
N LYS A 58 -1.39 -2.48 -25.12
CA LYS A 58 -2.13 -1.37 -25.76
C LYS A 58 -1.21 -0.46 -26.57
N VAL A 59 -0.03 -0.10 -26.05
CA VAL A 59 0.95 0.71 -26.79
C VAL A 59 1.47 -0.02 -28.03
N GLU A 60 1.73 -1.32 -27.92
CA GLU A 60 2.20 -2.13 -29.04
C GLU A 60 1.14 -2.24 -30.14
N ALA A 61 -0.14 -2.29 -29.77
CA ALA A 61 -1.26 -2.27 -30.70
C ALA A 61 -1.47 -0.91 -31.38
N GLU A 62 -1.14 0.19 -30.71
CA GLU A 62 -1.33 1.56 -31.22
C GLU A 62 -0.35 1.92 -32.33
N SER A 63 0.94 1.58 -32.19
CA SER A 63 1.96 1.96 -33.17
C SER A 63 3.17 1.03 -33.17
N VAL A 64 3.58 0.58 -34.36
CA VAL A 64 4.78 -0.23 -34.57
C VAL A 64 6.05 0.48 -34.08
N ASP A 65 6.12 1.80 -34.25
CA ASP A 65 7.27 2.59 -33.82
C ASP A 65 7.33 2.66 -32.28
N PHE A 66 6.18 2.78 -31.61
CA PHE A 66 6.11 2.73 -30.15
C PHE A 66 6.45 1.35 -29.61
N ALA A 67 5.97 0.29 -30.25
CA ALA A 67 6.31 -1.09 -29.91
C ALA A 67 7.82 -1.33 -29.97
N THR A 68 8.47 -0.86 -31.03
CA THR A 68 9.92 -0.96 -31.19
C THR A 68 10.65 -0.22 -30.07
N ALA A 69 10.24 1.01 -29.78
CA ALA A 69 10.86 1.82 -28.74
C ALA A 69 10.70 1.22 -27.34
N ILE A 70 9.51 0.71 -26.99
CA ILE A 70 9.28 0.06 -25.69
C ILE A 70 10.11 -1.20 -25.53
N ASN A 71 10.21 -2.03 -26.57
CA ASN A 71 11.00 -3.25 -26.51
C ASN A 71 12.48 -2.98 -26.29
N GLU A 72 13.05 -1.97 -26.97
CA GLU A 72 14.42 -1.53 -26.71
C GLU A 72 14.59 -0.95 -25.29
N MET A 73 13.65 -0.12 -24.83
CA MET A 73 13.65 0.42 -23.46
C MET A 73 13.56 -0.66 -22.39
N LYS A 74 12.77 -1.71 -22.63
CA LYS A 74 12.63 -2.85 -21.72
C LYS A 74 13.96 -3.59 -21.57
N VAL A 75 14.70 -3.79 -22.66
CA VAL A 75 16.06 -4.36 -22.62
C VAL A 75 17.02 -3.46 -21.86
N GLU A 76 16.96 -2.14 -22.05
CA GLU A 76 17.80 -1.17 -21.34
C GLU A 76 17.53 -1.13 -19.82
N ILE A 77 16.26 -1.23 -19.41
CA ILE A 77 15.84 -1.22 -17.99
C ILE A 77 16.13 -2.57 -17.32
N GLY A 78 15.95 -3.67 -18.06
CA GLY A 78 16.01 -5.04 -17.55
C GLY A 78 14.66 -5.53 -17.01
N ASP A 79 14.35 -6.80 -17.27
CA ASP A 79 13.03 -7.39 -16.99
C ASP A 79 12.59 -7.27 -15.52
N THR A 80 13.52 -7.36 -14.57
CA THR A 80 13.21 -7.31 -13.13
C THR A 80 12.84 -5.91 -12.64
N LEU A 81 13.28 -4.87 -13.34
CA LEU A 81 13.03 -3.46 -12.98
C LEU A 81 12.00 -2.80 -13.89
N PHE A 82 11.55 -3.51 -14.93
CA PHE A 82 10.60 -2.99 -15.89
C PHE A 82 9.20 -2.92 -15.28
N ASN A 83 8.71 -1.70 -15.11
CA ASN A 83 7.37 -1.38 -14.66
C ASN A 83 6.94 -0.05 -15.28
N ILE A 84 5.67 0.30 -15.10
CA ILE A 84 5.10 1.53 -15.65
C ILE A 84 5.86 2.80 -15.22
N GLU A 85 6.36 2.87 -13.99
CA GLU A 85 7.09 4.05 -13.53
C GLU A 85 8.49 4.14 -14.14
N SER A 86 9.20 3.02 -14.28
CA SER A 86 10.52 2.96 -14.91
C SER A 86 10.43 3.19 -16.43
N LEU A 87 9.35 2.72 -17.06
CA LEU A 87 9.02 3.01 -18.46
C LEU A 87 8.78 4.51 -18.68
N LEU A 88 7.85 5.11 -17.94
CA LEU A 88 7.60 6.57 -18.01
C LEU A 88 8.87 7.36 -17.69
N SER A 89 9.71 6.83 -16.81
CA SER A 89 10.98 7.45 -16.46
C SER A 89 11.94 7.49 -17.64
N MET A 90 12.10 6.36 -18.30
CA MET A 90 12.96 6.21 -19.46
C MET A 90 12.48 7.07 -20.65
N ILE A 91 11.17 7.10 -20.90
CA ILE A 91 10.57 7.92 -21.97
C ILE A 91 10.94 9.40 -21.78
N GLU A 92 10.76 9.94 -20.58
CA GLU A 92 11.06 11.35 -20.29
C GLU A 92 12.56 11.65 -20.36
N ALA A 93 13.41 10.75 -19.84
CA ALA A 93 14.86 10.90 -19.92
C ALA A 93 15.36 10.92 -21.38
N LYS A 94 14.86 10.00 -22.22
CA LYS A 94 15.19 9.95 -23.65
C LYS A 94 14.70 11.19 -24.38
N ARG A 95 13.48 11.64 -24.11
CA ARG A 95 12.92 12.88 -24.66
C ARG A 95 13.77 14.10 -24.32
N ALA A 96 14.33 14.17 -23.11
CA ALA A 96 15.15 15.31 -22.69
C ALA A 96 16.53 15.36 -23.37
N VAL A 97 17.09 14.21 -23.77
CA VAL A 97 18.46 14.12 -24.29
C VAL A 97 18.53 14.18 -25.83
N ILE A 98 17.47 13.78 -26.52
CA ILE A 98 17.45 13.57 -27.98
C ILE A 98 17.72 14.82 -28.83
N GLY A 99 17.41 16.03 -28.33
CA GLY A 99 17.51 17.27 -29.11
C GLY A 99 16.68 17.21 -30.40
N SER A 100 17.31 17.51 -31.55
CA SER A 100 16.69 17.43 -32.88
C SER A 100 16.90 16.06 -33.57
N GLY A 101 17.41 15.06 -32.85
CA GLY A 101 17.72 13.74 -33.39
C GLY A 101 16.58 12.74 -33.32
N VAL A 102 16.94 11.47 -33.51
CA VAL A 102 16.06 10.30 -33.35
C VAL A 102 16.74 9.33 -32.38
N LEU A 103 15.98 8.74 -31.45
CA LEU A 103 16.45 7.74 -30.50
C LEU A 103 15.38 6.65 -30.39
N ASN A 104 15.78 5.38 -30.41
CA ASN A 104 14.86 4.24 -30.47
C ASN A 104 13.78 4.38 -31.57
N GLY A 105 14.14 4.99 -32.70
CA GLY A 105 13.21 5.26 -33.81
C GLY A 105 12.25 6.44 -33.61
N LEU A 106 12.25 7.12 -32.46
CA LEU A 106 11.32 8.21 -32.15
C LEU A 106 12.02 9.58 -32.07
N SER A 107 11.32 10.64 -32.48
CA SER A 107 11.72 12.04 -32.25
C SER A 107 11.25 12.54 -30.87
N ALA A 108 11.69 13.74 -30.46
CA ALA A 108 11.22 14.35 -29.21
C ALA A 108 9.70 14.50 -29.12
N GLU A 109 9.05 14.86 -30.24
CA GLU A 109 7.58 14.96 -30.32
C GLU A 109 6.92 13.59 -30.21
N ARG A 110 7.47 12.57 -30.89
CA ARG A 110 6.91 11.20 -30.79
C ARG A 110 7.09 10.58 -29.41
N PHE A 111 8.18 10.88 -28.70
CA PHE A 111 8.32 10.50 -27.30
C PHE A 111 7.31 11.24 -26.40
N LYS A 112 6.97 12.50 -26.71
CA LYS A 112 5.89 13.21 -26.00
C LYS A 112 4.55 12.51 -26.24
N ASP A 113 4.22 12.14 -27.48
CA ASP A 113 2.99 11.41 -27.80
C ASP A 113 2.93 10.07 -27.05
N LEU A 114 4.03 9.32 -27.04
CA LEU A 114 4.14 8.06 -26.29
C LEU A 114 3.93 8.29 -24.78
N ALA A 115 4.58 9.31 -24.20
CA ALA A 115 4.39 9.64 -22.79
C ALA A 115 2.94 10.00 -22.47
N THR A 116 2.28 10.77 -23.34
CA THR A 116 0.87 11.13 -23.20
C THR A 116 0.00 9.89 -23.28
N PHE A 117 0.17 9.04 -24.29
CA PHE A 117 -0.60 7.80 -24.44
C PHE A 117 -0.48 6.91 -23.21
N VAL A 118 0.76 6.64 -22.75
CA VAL A 118 0.99 5.83 -21.54
C VAL A 118 0.32 6.44 -20.32
N LYS A 119 0.33 7.77 -20.15
CA LYS A 119 -0.37 8.44 -19.03
C LYS A 119 -1.88 8.29 -19.12
N LEU A 120 -2.48 8.50 -20.29
CA LEU A 120 -3.91 8.33 -20.51
C LEU A 120 -4.35 6.91 -20.13
N GLU A 121 -3.57 5.91 -20.54
CA GLU A 121 -3.84 4.51 -20.22
C GLU A 121 -3.74 4.20 -18.72
N VAL A 122 -2.77 4.80 -18.00
CA VAL A 122 -2.71 4.71 -16.54
C VAL A 122 -3.94 5.36 -15.91
N VAL A 123 -4.28 6.58 -16.33
CA VAL A 123 -5.44 7.33 -15.82
C VAL A 123 -6.72 6.52 -16.00
N GLU A 124 -6.94 5.93 -17.18
CA GLU A 124 -8.11 5.09 -17.45
C GLU A 124 -8.16 3.90 -16.48
N LEU A 125 -7.06 3.16 -16.33
CA LEU A 125 -7.00 1.97 -15.48
C LEU A 125 -7.20 2.27 -13.99
N VAL A 126 -6.71 3.41 -13.50
CA VAL A 126 -6.83 3.77 -12.07
C VAL A 126 -8.08 4.58 -11.77
N SER A 127 -8.83 5.02 -12.78
CA SER A 127 -10.10 5.74 -12.65
C SER A 127 -11.30 4.83 -12.34
N VAL A 128 -11.11 3.86 -11.43
CA VAL A 128 -12.12 2.87 -11.02
C VAL A 128 -13.35 3.49 -10.37
N HIS A 129 -13.25 4.73 -9.89
CA HIS A 129 -14.37 5.51 -9.37
C HIS A 129 -15.48 5.72 -10.42
N ASN A 130 -15.15 5.73 -11.71
CA ASN A 130 -16.13 5.82 -12.79
C ASN A 130 -16.96 4.53 -12.96
N LEU A 131 -16.46 3.40 -12.47
CA LEU A 131 -17.08 2.08 -12.59
C LEU A 131 -17.78 1.63 -11.31
N LEU A 132 -17.60 2.36 -10.21
CA LEU A 132 -18.08 2.00 -8.88
C LEU A 132 -19.55 2.42 -8.70
N PRO A 133 -20.51 1.49 -8.56
CA PRO A 133 -21.90 1.84 -8.30
C PRO A 133 -22.09 2.35 -6.86
N ASP A 134 -22.92 3.37 -6.66
CA ASP A 134 -23.20 3.97 -5.32
C ASP A 134 -23.57 2.92 -4.26
N LYS A 135 -24.40 1.94 -4.63
CA LYS A 135 -24.85 0.84 -3.75
C LYS A 135 -23.74 -0.07 -3.24
N ASP A 136 -22.59 -0.07 -3.92
CA ASP A 136 -21.45 -0.94 -3.60
C ASP A 136 -20.36 -0.18 -2.82
N ILE A 137 -20.43 1.15 -2.73
CA ILE A 137 -19.49 1.97 -1.94
C ILE A 137 -19.42 1.48 -0.49
N SER A 138 -20.58 1.24 0.15
CA SER A 138 -20.63 0.77 1.54
C SER A 138 -20.05 -0.64 1.76
N LYS A 139 -19.81 -1.40 0.69
CA LYS A 139 -19.23 -2.76 0.75
C LYS A 139 -17.72 -2.77 0.57
N LEU A 140 -17.13 -1.63 0.21
CA LEU A 140 -15.68 -1.53 0.03
C LEU A 140 -14.94 -1.87 1.32
N ALA A 141 -13.80 -2.56 1.20
CA ALA A 141 -12.84 -2.69 2.31
C ALA A 141 -12.44 -1.31 2.88
N HIS A 142 -12.29 -0.31 2.01
CA HIS A 142 -12.06 1.09 2.37
C HIS A 142 -13.17 1.67 3.27
N SER A 143 -14.44 1.30 3.02
CA SER A 143 -15.57 1.73 3.85
C SER A 143 -15.57 1.07 5.22
N ASN A 144 -15.10 -0.18 5.34
CA ASN A 144 -14.88 -0.84 6.63
C ASN A 144 -13.80 -0.11 7.45
N LEU A 145 -12.69 0.29 6.81
CA LEU A 145 -11.68 1.14 7.46
C LEU A 145 -12.29 2.45 7.95
N SER A 146 -13.07 3.14 7.10
CA SER A 146 -13.69 4.42 7.47
C SER A 146 -14.68 4.27 8.63
N SER A 147 -15.48 3.20 8.62
CA SER A 147 -16.37 2.83 9.73
C SER A 147 -15.61 2.69 11.06
N TRP A 148 -14.45 2.00 11.05
CA TRP A 148 -13.61 1.89 12.24
C TRP A 148 -13.06 3.25 12.68
N ILE A 149 -12.55 4.07 11.76
CA ILE A 149 -12.01 5.40 12.07
C ILE A 149 -13.06 6.26 12.80
N SER A 150 -14.29 6.30 12.26
CA SER A 150 -15.38 7.10 12.82
C SER A 150 -15.80 6.62 14.23
N LYS A 151 -15.83 5.30 14.45
CA LYS A 151 -16.26 4.71 15.73
C LYS A 151 -15.17 4.73 16.81
N ALA A 152 -13.90 4.56 16.44
CA ALA A 152 -12.80 4.44 17.40
C ALA A 152 -12.53 5.71 18.22
N ARG A 153 -13.00 6.89 17.76
CA ARG A 153 -12.96 8.19 18.47
C ARG A 153 -11.68 8.40 19.29
N ARG A 154 -10.55 8.40 18.60
CA ARG A 154 -9.21 8.41 19.19
C ARG A 154 -8.77 9.83 19.57
N ARG A 155 -7.87 9.94 20.56
CA ARG A 155 -7.26 11.23 20.95
C ARG A 155 -6.47 11.87 19.78
N TYR A 156 -5.81 11.04 18.99
CA TYR A 156 -5.09 11.45 17.79
C TYR A 156 -5.81 10.83 16.57
N PRO A 157 -6.28 11.65 15.61
CA PRO A 157 -6.87 11.13 14.38
C PRO A 157 -5.91 10.20 13.64
N ALA A 158 -6.48 9.24 12.91
CA ALA A 158 -5.69 8.37 12.05
C ALA A 158 -5.05 9.16 10.92
N GLU A 159 -3.84 8.78 10.54
CA GLU A 159 -3.17 9.28 9.35
C GLU A 159 -3.04 8.16 8.32
N ILE A 160 -3.50 8.40 7.10
CA ILE A 160 -3.46 7.46 6.00
C ILE A 160 -2.44 7.99 5.00
N PHE A 161 -1.31 7.32 4.91
CA PHE A 161 -0.33 7.50 3.84
C PHE A 161 -0.65 6.50 2.74
N THR A 162 -0.64 6.95 1.48
CA THR A 162 -0.85 6.04 0.36
C THR A 162 -0.02 6.40 -0.85
N THR A 163 0.38 5.38 -1.60
CA THR A 163 1.01 5.51 -2.93
C THR A 163 -0.02 5.38 -4.06
N ASN A 164 -1.31 5.24 -3.74
CA ASN A 164 -2.35 5.00 -4.72
C ASN A 164 -2.82 6.30 -5.35
N TYR A 165 -3.11 6.27 -6.66
CA TYR A 165 -3.58 7.42 -7.42
C TYR A 165 -5.12 7.56 -7.39
N ASP A 166 -5.83 6.44 -7.23
CA ASP A 166 -7.29 6.35 -7.24
C ASP A 166 -7.96 7.01 -6.02
N TYR A 167 -9.29 7.13 -6.06
CA TYR A 167 -10.08 7.84 -5.05
C TYR A 167 -10.76 6.93 -4.01
N LEU A 168 -10.37 5.66 -3.87
CA LEU A 168 -11.14 4.73 -3.04
C LEU A 168 -11.15 5.12 -1.55
N PHE A 169 -10.08 5.73 -1.03
CA PHE A 169 -10.03 6.24 0.35
C PHE A 169 -10.92 7.48 0.52
N GLU A 170 -10.85 8.42 -0.41
CA GLU A 170 -11.66 9.64 -0.44
C GLU A 170 -13.15 9.29 -0.49
N ILE A 171 -13.54 8.43 -1.44
CA ILE A 171 -14.93 7.97 -1.60
C ILE A 171 -15.44 7.30 -0.32
N ALA A 172 -14.64 6.43 0.31
CA ALA A 172 -15.04 5.77 1.54
C ALA A 172 -15.20 6.74 2.72
N LEU A 173 -14.26 7.66 2.90
CA LEU A 173 -14.30 8.70 3.94
C LEU A 173 -15.53 9.60 3.74
N GLU A 174 -15.71 10.15 2.55
CA GLU A 174 -16.83 11.04 2.21
C GLU A 174 -18.18 10.32 2.34
N ASN A 175 -18.31 9.09 1.86
CA ASN A 175 -19.55 8.32 1.96
C ASN A 175 -19.92 8.00 3.41
N SER A 176 -18.93 7.85 4.30
CA SER A 176 -19.15 7.69 5.75
C SER A 176 -19.37 9.01 6.50
N GLY A 177 -19.26 10.15 5.82
CA GLY A 177 -19.36 11.48 6.42
C GLY A 177 -18.14 11.87 7.26
N GLU A 178 -16.99 11.20 7.06
CA GLU A 178 -15.80 11.40 7.88
C GLU A 178 -14.90 12.47 7.24
N PRO A 179 -14.73 13.64 7.89
CA PRO A 179 -14.00 14.74 7.31
C PRO A 179 -12.49 14.49 7.37
N TYR A 180 -11.80 14.76 6.27
CA TYR A 180 -10.36 14.54 6.15
C TYR A 180 -9.62 15.78 5.64
N PHE A 181 -8.32 15.84 5.93
CA PHE A 181 -7.40 16.85 5.43
C PHE A 181 -6.30 16.17 4.63
N ASP A 182 -6.05 16.67 3.41
CA ASP A 182 -5.12 16.09 2.44
C ASP A 182 -3.96 17.02 2.02
N GLY A 183 -3.80 18.14 2.74
CA GLY A 183 -2.76 19.14 2.43
C GLY A 183 -3.20 20.20 1.43
N PHE A 184 -4.44 20.15 0.91
CA PHE A 184 -4.96 21.18 0.01
C PHE A 184 -5.86 22.17 0.75
N SER A 185 -5.73 23.45 0.39
CA SER A 185 -6.52 24.56 0.93
C SER A 185 -7.23 25.33 -0.18
N GLY A 186 -8.44 25.79 0.11
CA GLY A 186 -9.30 26.52 -0.84
C GLY A 186 -10.54 25.74 -1.26
N SER A 187 -11.52 26.44 -1.82
CA SER A 187 -12.83 25.89 -2.21
C SER A 187 -13.01 25.74 -3.72
N TYR A 188 -12.68 26.78 -4.49
CA TYR A 188 -12.90 26.80 -5.95
C TYR A 188 -11.79 26.07 -6.72
N GLU A 189 -10.53 26.38 -6.41
CA GLU A 189 -9.36 25.76 -7.03
C GLU A 189 -8.34 25.43 -5.92
N PRO A 190 -8.57 24.35 -5.14
CA PRO A 190 -7.76 24.05 -3.98
C PRO A 190 -6.30 23.85 -4.37
N PHE A 191 -5.38 24.49 -3.65
CA PHE A 191 -3.94 24.41 -3.89
C PHE A 191 -3.23 23.69 -2.74
N PHE A 192 -2.15 22.99 -3.06
CA PHE A 192 -1.33 22.34 -2.04
C PHE A 192 -0.64 23.40 -1.16
N CYS A 193 -0.83 23.30 0.15
CA CYS A 193 -0.23 24.21 1.14
C CYS A 193 0.69 23.41 2.07
N PRO A 194 2.01 23.41 1.84
CA PRO A 194 2.96 22.67 2.66
C PRO A 194 2.97 23.14 4.11
N GLU A 195 2.78 24.43 4.35
CA GLU A 195 2.71 24.99 5.71
C GLU A 195 1.57 24.34 6.50
N ALA A 196 0.45 24.04 5.84
CA ALA A 196 -0.69 23.35 6.47
C ALA A 196 -0.43 21.85 6.71
N VAL A 197 0.51 21.23 5.97
CA VAL A 197 0.96 19.85 6.23
C VAL A 197 1.88 19.79 7.45
N GLU A 198 2.66 20.86 7.68
CA GLU A 198 3.51 21.00 8.88
C GLU A 198 2.69 21.31 10.13
N ASP A 199 1.66 22.17 10.03
CA ASP A 199 0.77 22.56 11.13
C ASP A 199 -0.49 21.68 11.24
N ILE A 200 -0.29 20.37 11.50
CA ILE A 200 -1.39 19.41 11.64
C ILE A 200 -2.32 19.73 12.81
N GLU A 201 -1.82 20.44 13.81
CA GLU A 201 -2.54 20.76 15.05
C GLU A 201 -3.67 21.76 14.81
N ALA A 202 -3.60 22.53 13.72
CA ALA A 202 -4.70 23.35 13.22
C ALA A 202 -5.94 22.53 12.82
N TYR A 203 -5.78 21.23 12.56
CA TYR A 203 -6.85 20.33 12.13
C TYR A 203 -6.98 19.11 13.06
N PRO A 204 -7.20 19.29 14.38
CA PRO A 204 -6.96 18.25 15.39
C PRO A 204 -7.97 17.09 15.35
N HIS A 205 -9.08 17.25 14.62
CA HIS A 205 -10.15 16.25 14.53
C HIS A 205 -10.28 15.59 13.15
N LEU A 206 -9.56 16.09 12.15
CA LEU A 206 -9.66 15.56 10.79
C LEU A 206 -8.72 14.39 10.60
N VAL A 207 -9.22 13.32 9.98
CA VAL A 207 -8.38 12.25 9.40
C VAL A 207 -7.36 12.89 8.47
N LYS A 208 -6.12 12.40 8.45
CA LYS A 208 -5.12 12.88 7.49
C LYS A 208 -5.01 11.90 6.34
N LEU A 209 -5.05 12.39 5.11
CA LEU A 209 -4.89 11.58 3.90
C LEU A 209 -3.74 12.11 3.05
N TRP A 210 -2.64 11.39 3.02
CA TRP A 210 -1.38 11.80 2.43
C TRP A 210 -1.06 10.95 1.19
N LYS A 211 -1.36 11.47 0.00
CA LYS A 211 -1.12 10.79 -1.28
C LYS A 211 0.30 11.03 -1.79
N MET A 212 1.23 10.22 -1.32
CA MET A 212 2.67 10.41 -1.49
C MET A 212 3.14 10.29 -2.94
N HIS A 213 2.39 9.59 -3.80
CA HIS A 213 2.72 9.45 -5.21
C HIS A 213 1.92 10.38 -6.13
N GLY A 214 0.97 11.14 -5.59
CA GLY A 214 0.05 11.98 -6.35
C GLY A 214 -1.36 11.43 -6.36
N SER A 215 -2.23 12.06 -7.15
CA SER A 215 -3.63 11.69 -7.28
C SER A 215 -4.14 12.04 -8.68
N LEU A 216 -5.15 11.32 -9.15
CA LEU A 216 -5.81 11.56 -10.44
C LEU A 216 -6.24 13.03 -10.68
N GLY A 217 -6.58 13.78 -9.63
CA GLY A 217 -7.09 15.15 -9.76
C GLY A 217 -6.03 16.23 -9.57
N TRP A 218 -4.76 15.86 -9.45
CA TRP A 218 -3.70 16.84 -9.24
C TRP A 218 -3.16 17.33 -10.58
N THR A 219 -3.18 18.64 -10.76
CA THR A 219 -2.62 19.33 -11.93
C THR A 219 -1.65 20.41 -11.52
N TYR A 220 -0.85 20.90 -12.47
CA TYR A 220 0.13 21.95 -12.22
C TYR A 220 -0.32 23.27 -12.82
N ARG A 221 -0.49 24.28 -11.98
CA ARG A 221 -0.92 25.60 -12.38
C ARG A 221 0.29 26.48 -12.68
N GLU A 222 0.56 26.71 -13.97
CA GLU A 222 1.77 27.42 -14.43
C GLU A 222 1.88 28.87 -13.92
N ARG A 223 0.76 29.56 -13.69
CA ARG A 223 0.77 30.99 -13.31
C ARG A 223 1.51 31.29 -12.00
N ASP A 224 1.42 30.38 -11.03
CA ASP A 224 1.97 30.52 -9.69
C ASP A 224 2.76 29.29 -9.24
N LYS A 225 3.01 28.34 -10.15
CA LYS A 225 3.80 27.13 -9.92
C LYS A 225 3.23 26.25 -8.80
N ALA A 226 1.92 26.30 -8.57
CA ALA A 226 1.24 25.54 -7.54
C ALA A 226 0.70 24.21 -8.08
N VAL A 227 0.71 23.18 -7.24
CA VAL A 227 -0.08 21.97 -7.50
C VAL A 227 -1.51 22.22 -7.00
N VAL A 228 -2.49 21.95 -7.85
CA VAL A 228 -3.91 22.22 -7.58
C VAL A 228 -4.75 20.99 -7.82
N ARG A 229 -5.88 20.89 -7.11
CA ARG A 229 -6.92 19.90 -7.40
C ARG A 229 -7.87 20.47 -8.45
N ASN A 230 -7.96 19.79 -9.60
CA ASN A 230 -8.91 20.13 -10.65
C ASN A 230 -9.68 18.86 -11.04
N LYS A 231 -11.00 18.86 -10.84
CA LYS A 231 -11.86 17.72 -11.21
C LYS A 231 -12.20 17.69 -12.72
N GLU A 232 -12.00 18.80 -13.42
CA GLU A 232 -12.36 18.98 -14.84
C GLU A 232 -11.14 19.05 -15.76
N SER A 233 -9.92 18.81 -15.24
CA SER A 233 -8.72 18.83 -16.05
C SER A 233 -8.72 17.71 -17.09
N SER A 234 -8.21 17.99 -18.29
CA SER A 234 -7.95 16.95 -19.28
C SER A 234 -6.95 15.93 -18.73
N ASP A 235 -7.17 14.66 -19.05
CA ASP A 235 -6.33 13.55 -18.59
C ASP A 235 -4.84 13.72 -18.94
N GLU A 236 -4.53 14.51 -19.97
CA GLU A 236 -3.17 14.90 -20.39
C GLU A 236 -2.40 15.73 -19.33
N ASP A 237 -3.12 16.46 -18.47
CA ASP A 237 -2.55 17.37 -17.46
C ASP A 237 -2.39 16.74 -16.07
N ILE A 238 -2.85 15.49 -15.92
CA ILE A 238 -2.78 14.77 -14.64
C ILE A 238 -1.32 14.50 -14.28
N LEU A 239 -0.95 14.86 -13.06
CA LEU A 239 0.40 14.71 -12.53
C LEU A 239 0.65 13.26 -12.06
N ILE A 240 0.94 12.38 -13.01
CA ILE A 240 1.55 11.07 -12.74
C ILE A 240 3.06 11.21 -12.92
N TYR A 241 3.79 11.25 -11.81
CA TYR A 241 5.24 11.42 -11.88
C TYR A 241 5.98 10.09 -12.07
N PRO A 242 6.93 10.03 -13.01
CA PRO A 242 7.93 8.96 -13.04
C PRO A 242 8.87 9.04 -11.84
N SER A 243 9.31 7.89 -11.32
CA SER A 243 10.03 7.74 -10.04
C SER A 243 11.24 8.70 -9.90
N HIS A 244 11.99 8.95 -10.98
CA HIS A 244 13.19 9.78 -10.96
C HIS A 244 12.94 11.31 -11.11
N LEU A 245 11.80 11.72 -11.69
CA LEU A 245 11.46 13.14 -11.87
C LEU A 245 10.70 13.74 -10.69
N LYS A 246 10.16 12.89 -9.79
CA LYS A 246 9.62 13.28 -8.46
C LYS A 246 10.62 14.13 -7.67
N TYR A 247 11.93 14.03 -7.97
CA TYR A 247 13.00 14.59 -7.16
C TYR A 247 13.90 15.62 -7.85
N ASN A 248 13.53 16.27 -8.97
CA ASN A 248 14.34 17.38 -9.53
C ASN A 248 13.66 18.72 -9.91
N THR A 249 12.33 18.88 -9.84
CA THR A 249 11.63 20.11 -10.32
C THR A 249 10.83 20.86 -9.23
N SER A 250 10.43 22.11 -9.47
CA SER A 250 9.55 22.89 -8.57
C SER A 250 8.22 22.20 -8.23
N LYS A 251 7.83 21.22 -9.05
CA LYS A 251 6.63 20.39 -8.89
C LYS A 251 6.75 19.32 -7.78
N LYS A 252 7.91 19.25 -7.12
CA LYS A 252 8.26 18.42 -5.94
C LYS A 252 7.44 18.68 -4.69
N GLN A 253 6.90 19.89 -4.54
CA GLN A 253 6.56 20.41 -3.23
C GLN A 253 5.59 19.50 -2.43
N PRO A 254 4.53 18.93 -3.04
CA PRO A 254 3.69 17.95 -2.35
C PRO A 254 4.46 16.69 -1.96
N TYR A 255 5.23 16.11 -2.88
CA TYR A 255 5.99 14.89 -2.65
C TYR A 255 6.94 15.00 -1.45
N VAL A 256 7.71 16.09 -1.40
CA VAL A 256 8.67 16.32 -0.31
C VAL A 256 7.93 16.53 1.01
N GLY A 257 6.93 17.40 1.03
CA GLY A 257 6.16 17.69 2.26
C GLY A 257 5.46 16.46 2.83
N LEU A 258 4.87 15.61 1.98
CA LEU A 258 4.17 14.39 2.42
C LEU A 258 5.13 13.30 2.90
N ILE A 259 6.31 13.15 2.29
CA ILE A 259 7.34 12.22 2.78
C ILE A 259 7.97 12.74 4.08
N ASP A 260 8.20 14.04 4.20
CA ASP A 260 8.69 14.65 5.44
C ASP A 260 7.66 14.50 6.57
N ARG A 261 6.36 14.58 6.25
CA ARG A 261 5.27 14.25 7.18
C ARG A 261 5.33 12.80 7.65
N LEU A 262 5.55 11.82 6.77
CA LEU A 262 5.73 10.41 7.15
C LEU A 262 6.90 10.24 8.12
N CYS A 263 8.04 10.88 7.82
CA CYS A 263 9.20 10.86 8.71
C CYS A 263 8.89 11.48 10.08
N THR A 264 8.21 12.63 10.08
CA THR A 264 7.83 13.33 11.30
C THR A 264 6.87 12.48 12.14
N PHE A 265 5.86 11.87 11.52
CA PHE A 265 4.95 10.92 12.17
C PHE A 265 5.71 9.78 12.85
N LEU A 266 6.64 9.13 12.14
CA LEU A 266 7.46 8.05 12.68
C LEU A 266 8.46 8.48 13.76
N GLN A 267 8.72 9.79 13.90
CA GLN A 267 9.59 10.32 14.96
C GLN A 267 8.81 10.75 16.20
N GLN A 268 7.47 10.78 16.14
CA GLN A 268 6.64 11.04 17.31
C GLN A 268 6.67 9.87 18.29
N ASP A 269 6.53 10.21 19.58
CA ASP A 269 6.36 9.21 20.63
C ASP A 269 5.07 8.41 20.43
N ASP A 270 5.13 7.12 20.74
CA ASP A 270 4.00 6.19 20.64
C ASP A 270 3.36 6.09 19.23
N ALA A 271 4.12 6.43 18.19
CA ALA A 271 3.70 6.27 16.80
C ALA A 271 3.79 4.80 16.35
N VAL A 272 2.68 4.28 15.83
CA VAL A 272 2.60 2.96 15.20
C VAL A 272 2.14 3.13 13.76
N LEU A 273 3.01 2.80 12.81
CA LEU A 273 2.67 2.75 11.39
C LEU A 273 2.31 1.31 11.01
N ILE A 274 1.11 1.11 10.49
CA ILE A 274 0.61 -0.18 10.04
C ILE A 274 0.62 -0.17 8.51
N THR A 275 1.35 -1.07 7.87
CA THR A 275 1.36 -1.14 6.40
C THR A 275 0.49 -2.30 5.92
N CYS A 276 -0.25 -2.13 4.82
CA CYS A 276 -1.01 -3.20 4.18
C CYS A 276 -1.16 -2.91 2.68
N GLY A 277 -1.10 -3.93 1.82
CA GLY A 277 -1.12 -3.75 0.36
C GLY A 277 0.07 -2.96 -0.22
N TYR A 278 1.07 -2.62 0.60
CA TYR A 278 2.31 -1.99 0.20
C TYR A 278 3.40 -3.05 0.00
N SER A 279 3.92 -3.16 -1.22
CA SER A 279 4.88 -4.21 -1.60
C SER A 279 6.31 -3.94 -1.16
N PHE A 280 6.60 -2.78 -0.58
CA PHE A 280 7.97 -2.31 -0.32
C PHE A 280 8.85 -2.22 -1.59
N GLY A 281 8.24 -2.04 -2.76
CA GLY A 281 8.98 -1.80 -4.02
C GLY A 281 9.62 -0.40 -4.12
N ASP A 282 9.12 0.59 -3.38
CA ASP A 282 9.67 1.96 -3.37
C ASP A 282 10.83 2.07 -2.36
N LYS A 283 12.05 1.98 -2.87
CA LYS A 283 13.28 2.05 -2.08
C LYS A 283 13.41 3.36 -1.30
N HIS A 284 12.96 4.48 -1.85
CA HIS A 284 13.06 5.77 -1.17
C HIS A 284 12.14 5.81 0.05
N ILE A 285 10.88 5.41 -0.09
CA ILE A 285 9.95 5.31 1.06
C ILE A 285 10.52 4.37 2.12
N ASN A 286 11.05 3.21 1.72
CA ASN A 286 11.63 2.24 2.65
C ASN A 286 12.83 2.81 3.43
N GLU A 287 13.75 3.49 2.75
CA GLU A 287 14.90 4.15 3.37
C GLU A 287 14.46 5.22 4.38
N ARG A 288 13.42 6.00 4.04
CA ARG A 288 12.84 7.02 4.92
C ARG A 288 12.19 6.40 6.15
N ILE A 289 11.47 5.28 6.00
CA ILE A 289 10.91 4.51 7.14
C ILE A 289 12.03 3.99 8.04
N ALA A 290 13.00 3.24 7.50
CA ALA A 290 14.08 2.65 8.28
C ALA A 290 14.91 3.72 9.02
N THR A 291 15.23 4.82 8.34
CA THR A 291 15.98 5.93 8.94
C THR A 291 15.20 6.62 10.05
N SER A 292 13.89 6.78 9.88
CA SER A 292 13.03 7.39 10.91
C SER A 292 12.93 6.50 12.15
N LEU A 293 12.80 5.18 11.99
CA LEU A 293 12.76 4.23 13.12
C LEU A 293 14.07 4.20 13.91
N ARG A 294 15.22 4.30 13.23
CA ARG A 294 16.52 4.37 13.91
C ARG A 294 16.68 5.65 14.76
N ARG A 295 16.01 6.74 14.37
CA ARG A 295 16.08 8.04 15.05
C ARG A 295 15.01 8.21 16.14
N GLY A 296 13.79 7.74 15.88
CA GLY A 296 12.66 7.87 16.78
C GLY A 296 12.85 7.04 18.05
N ALA A 297 12.45 7.56 19.21
CA ALA A 297 12.66 6.85 20.47
C ALA A 297 11.78 5.59 20.58
N ASN A 298 10.47 5.73 20.35
CA ASN A 298 9.45 4.73 20.70
C ASN A 298 8.43 4.42 19.59
N SER A 299 8.79 4.65 18.32
CA SER A 299 7.93 4.30 17.20
C SER A 299 8.13 2.86 16.73
N HIS A 300 7.07 2.29 16.15
CA HIS A 300 7.07 0.91 15.66
C HIS A 300 6.36 0.82 14.30
N VAL A 301 6.83 -0.08 13.45
CA VAL A 301 6.14 -0.45 12.20
C VAL A 301 5.63 -1.88 12.29
N ILE A 302 4.34 -2.07 11.97
CA ILE A 302 3.74 -3.40 11.77
C ILE A 302 3.44 -3.52 10.28
N ALA A 303 4.25 -4.29 9.56
CA ALA A 303 4.08 -4.51 8.14
C ALA A 303 3.27 -5.77 7.88
N MET A 304 2.02 -5.60 7.44
CA MET A 304 1.18 -6.69 6.96
C MET A 304 1.57 -6.96 5.50
N TYR A 305 2.40 -7.99 5.28
CA TYR A 305 3.07 -8.26 4.01
C TYR A 305 2.45 -9.49 3.34
N TYR A 306 1.69 -9.27 2.28
CA TYR A 306 1.12 -10.37 1.49
C TYR A 306 2.21 -10.93 0.58
N ASP A 307 2.82 -12.05 0.99
CA ASP A 307 4.06 -12.58 0.42
C ASP A 307 3.87 -13.88 -0.39
N LYS A 308 2.62 -14.28 -0.64
CA LYS A 308 2.29 -15.49 -1.39
C LYS A 308 2.38 -15.23 -2.88
N VAL A 309 3.30 -15.91 -3.54
CA VAL A 309 3.52 -15.88 -4.99
C VAL A 309 3.37 -17.29 -5.55
N ILE A 310 2.83 -17.41 -6.75
CA ILE A 310 2.76 -18.68 -7.46
C ILE A 310 4.02 -18.81 -8.33
N ASP A 311 4.82 -19.84 -8.10
CA ASP A 311 6.01 -20.12 -8.89
C ASP A 311 5.67 -20.67 -10.29
N LYS A 312 6.70 -20.88 -11.12
CA LYS A 312 6.56 -21.40 -12.49
C LYS A 312 5.95 -22.81 -12.54
N ASP A 313 6.04 -23.57 -11.45
CA ASP A 313 5.53 -24.92 -11.31
C ASP A 313 4.10 -24.94 -10.72
N GLY A 314 3.50 -23.77 -10.49
CA GLY A 314 2.15 -23.61 -9.93
C GLY A 314 2.08 -23.79 -8.41
N LYS A 315 3.21 -23.80 -7.70
CA LYS A 315 3.26 -23.93 -6.24
C LYS A 315 3.26 -22.57 -5.57
N ALA A 316 2.60 -22.48 -4.42
CA ALA A 316 2.66 -21.31 -3.57
C ALA A 316 4.03 -21.24 -2.87
N VAL A 317 4.73 -20.12 -3.06
CA VAL A 317 5.98 -19.76 -2.38
C VAL A 317 5.73 -18.49 -1.58
N PHE A 318 6.35 -18.41 -0.41
CA PHE A 318 6.21 -17.30 0.53
C PHE A 318 7.51 -16.50 0.56
N GLU A 319 7.51 -15.30 -0.02
CA GLU A 319 8.72 -14.51 -0.23
C GLU A 319 9.42 -14.12 1.07
N LEU A 320 8.70 -13.99 2.20
CA LEU A 320 9.32 -13.64 3.47
C LEU A 320 10.19 -14.77 4.03
N ALA A 321 10.02 -16.00 3.56
CA ALA A 321 10.88 -17.13 3.91
C ALA A 321 12.28 -17.02 3.25
N ASP A 322 12.39 -16.28 2.14
CA ASP A 322 13.65 -16.07 1.45
C ASP A 322 14.57 -15.13 2.24
N THR A 323 15.77 -15.60 2.57
CA THR A 323 16.78 -14.81 3.29
C THR A 323 17.36 -13.64 2.48
N THR A 324 17.12 -13.61 1.17
CA THR A 324 17.52 -12.51 0.27
C THR A 324 16.43 -11.46 0.12
N ASN A 325 15.27 -11.64 0.76
CA ASN A 325 14.17 -10.69 0.71
C ASN A 325 14.58 -9.36 1.35
N ALA A 326 14.50 -8.27 0.59
CA ALA A 326 14.95 -6.94 1.01
C ALA A 326 14.15 -6.39 2.22
N LEU A 327 12.86 -6.72 2.32
CA LEU A 327 12.02 -6.35 3.47
C LEU A 327 12.44 -7.11 4.73
N GLN A 328 12.76 -8.39 4.59
CA GLN A 328 13.31 -9.20 5.69
C GLN A 328 14.63 -8.61 6.19
N GLU A 329 15.57 -8.30 5.28
CA GLU A 329 16.85 -7.67 5.62
C GLU A 329 16.66 -6.31 6.31
N MET A 330 15.77 -5.47 5.77
CA MET A 330 15.40 -4.19 6.36
C MET A 330 14.86 -4.35 7.79
N ALA A 331 13.95 -5.30 8.02
CA ALA A 331 13.37 -5.52 9.34
C ALA A 331 14.39 -6.06 10.35
N ILE A 332 15.25 -7.01 9.95
CA ILE A 332 16.25 -7.63 10.82
C ILE A 332 17.40 -6.66 11.16
N HIS A 333 17.96 -6.00 10.15
CA HIS A 333 19.20 -5.24 10.29
C HIS A 333 19.01 -3.73 10.17
N GLY A 334 18.00 -3.27 9.43
CA GLY A 334 17.81 -1.86 9.09
C GLY A 334 17.05 -1.02 10.13
N THR A 335 16.27 -1.64 11.03
CA THR A 335 15.33 -0.90 11.91
C THR A 335 15.61 -1.02 13.40
N GLY A 336 16.62 -1.80 13.81
CA GLY A 336 16.93 -2.02 15.23
C GLY A 336 15.81 -2.77 15.99
N GLY A 337 15.06 -3.63 15.30
CA GLY A 337 13.98 -4.43 15.88
C GLY A 337 12.63 -3.70 16.04
N LYS A 338 12.54 -2.44 15.59
CA LYS A 338 11.32 -1.60 15.64
C LYS A 338 10.36 -1.82 14.47
N MET A 339 10.64 -2.82 13.64
CA MET A 339 9.77 -3.24 12.56
C MET A 339 9.43 -4.72 12.76
N SER A 340 8.14 -5.00 12.81
CA SER A 340 7.61 -6.36 12.73
C SER A 340 6.99 -6.57 11.36
N VAL A 341 7.36 -7.66 10.70
CA VAL A 341 6.78 -8.05 9.40
C VAL A 341 5.96 -9.29 9.63
N TYR A 342 4.66 -9.21 9.33
CA TYR A 342 3.73 -10.33 9.40
C TYR A 342 3.45 -10.77 7.97
N GLY A 343 4.08 -11.87 7.55
CA GLY A 343 3.78 -12.58 6.32
C GLY A 343 2.69 -13.63 6.55
N LEU A 344 2.32 -14.37 5.50
CA LEU A 344 1.28 -15.39 5.61
C LEU A 344 1.77 -16.60 6.41
N ARG A 345 2.98 -17.11 6.16
CA ARG A 345 3.54 -18.28 6.86
C ARG A 345 4.62 -17.93 7.87
N HIS A 346 5.35 -16.86 7.60
CA HIS A 346 6.50 -16.43 8.38
C HIS A 346 6.26 -15.04 8.97
N ALA A 347 7.05 -14.71 9.97
CA ALA A 347 7.12 -13.37 10.52
C ALA A 347 8.53 -12.99 10.92
N VAL A 348 8.83 -11.70 10.86
CA VAL A 348 10.04 -11.12 11.45
C VAL A 348 9.60 -10.29 12.64
N ILE A 349 9.99 -10.68 13.85
CA ILE A 349 9.59 -10.02 15.09
C ILE A 349 10.82 -9.81 15.97
N GLY A 350 11.01 -8.58 16.44
CA GLY A 350 12.21 -8.21 17.22
C GLY A 350 13.51 -8.51 16.47
N GLY A 351 13.51 -8.37 15.15
CA GLY A 351 14.64 -8.66 14.27
C GLY A 351 14.96 -10.15 14.11
N LYS A 352 13.99 -11.05 14.34
CA LYS A 352 14.18 -12.50 14.17
C LYS A 352 13.11 -13.09 13.27
N LEU A 353 13.54 -13.86 12.26
CA LEU A 353 12.65 -14.67 11.45
C LEU A 353 12.11 -15.87 12.25
N GLY A 354 10.84 -16.19 12.04
CA GLY A 354 10.17 -17.36 12.59
C GLY A 354 8.90 -17.71 11.84
N GLU A 355 8.33 -18.86 12.16
CA GLU A 355 7.09 -19.40 11.58
C GLU A 355 5.90 -19.19 12.51
N TRP A 356 4.72 -19.01 11.93
CA TRP A 356 3.49 -19.03 12.70
C TRP A 356 3.19 -20.44 13.19
N ARG A 357 3.05 -20.61 14.51
CA ARG A 357 2.68 -21.87 15.12
C ARG A 357 1.90 -21.67 16.42
N LEU A 358 0.69 -22.21 16.47
CA LEU A 358 -0.13 -22.26 17.68
C LEU A 358 0.52 -23.17 18.73
N ARG A 359 0.61 -22.70 19.98
CA ARG A 359 1.12 -23.53 21.09
C ARG A 359 0.13 -24.60 21.59
N GLY A 360 -1.12 -24.56 21.12
CA GLY A 360 -2.18 -25.51 21.46
C GLY A 360 -3.47 -25.17 20.70
N GLU A 361 -4.32 -26.18 20.48
CA GLU A 361 -5.53 -26.05 19.66
C GLU A 361 -6.42 -24.88 20.12
N PRO A 362 -7.01 -24.10 19.20
CA PRO A 362 -7.91 -23.01 19.57
C PRO A 362 -9.16 -23.54 20.26
N LYS A 363 -9.59 -22.87 21.33
CA LYS A 363 -10.86 -23.21 21.99
C LYS A 363 -11.96 -22.28 21.47
N ILE A 364 -13.16 -22.81 21.31
CA ILE A 364 -14.35 -22.03 20.87
C ILE A 364 -14.63 -20.84 21.82
N GLU A 365 -14.22 -20.95 23.07
CA GLU A 365 -14.40 -19.94 24.13
C GLU A 365 -13.36 -18.81 24.10
N ASP A 366 -12.36 -18.86 23.22
CA ASP A 366 -11.37 -17.79 23.12
C ASP A 366 -12.03 -16.48 22.63
N LEU A 367 -11.94 -15.42 23.45
CA LEU A 367 -12.47 -14.06 23.17
C LEU A 367 -12.05 -13.49 21.81
N ILE A 368 -10.92 -13.94 21.29
CA ILE A 368 -10.44 -13.60 19.95
C ILE A 368 -10.70 -14.83 19.10
N ARG A 369 -11.52 -14.70 18.06
CA ARG A 369 -11.77 -15.76 17.08
C ARG A 369 -10.53 -15.93 16.21
N VAL A 370 -9.53 -16.64 16.74
CA VAL A 370 -8.25 -16.89 16.08
C VAL A 370 -8.46 -17.53 14.71
N SER A 371 -9.40 -18.46 14.62
CA SER A 371 -9.81 -19.14 13.38
C SER A 371 -10.37 -18.21 12.30
N GLN A 372 -10.69 -16.96 12.63
CA GLN A 372 -11.11 -15.96 11.63
C GLN A 372 -9.92 -15.29 10.94
N TYR A 373 -8.74 -15.25 11.58
CA TYR A 373 -7.56 -14.52 11.10
C TYR A 373 -6.29 -15.37 11.04
N PHE A 374 -6.42 -16.67 11.29
CA PHE A 374 -5.40 -17.68 11.12
C PHE A 374 -6.05 -18.94 10.53
N ASP A 375 -5.71 -19.24 9.29
CA ASP A 375 -6.20 -20.40 8.54
C ASP A 375 -5.26 -21.59 8.77
N GLU A 376 -5.64 -22.50 9.66
CA GLU A 376 -4.81 -23.64 10.07
C GLU A 376 -4.64 -24.65 8.93
N ASP A 377 -3.43 -25.21 8.80
CA ASP A 377 -3.20 -26.31 7.88
C ASP A 377 -4.01 -27.55 8.29
N GLY A 378 -4.52 -28.26 7.29
CA GLY A 378 -5.11 -29.57 7.50
C GLY A 378 -4.11 -30.51 8.16
N ALA A 379 -4.58 -31.34 9.09
CA ALA A 379 -3.71 -32.24 9.83
C ALA A 379 -3.07 -33.28 8.89
N ILE A 380 -1.78 -33.54 9.07
CA ILE A 380 -1.02 -34.40 8.16
C ILE A 380 -1.24 -35.87 8.54
N PRO A 381 -1.60 -36.77 7.59
CA PRO A 381 -1.69 -38.20 7.85
C PRO A 381 -0.33 -38.79 8.28
N LEU A 382 -0.32 -39.63 9.32
CA LEU A 382 0.92 -40.23 9.84
C LEU A 382 1.62 -41.20 8.87
N GLU A 383 0.96 -41.71 7.81
CA GLU A 383 1.56 -42.57 6.78
C GLU A 383 0.95 -42.33 5.37
N GLU A 384 1.77 -42.35 4.31
CA GLU A 384 1.34 -42.26 2.88
C GLU A 384 0.60 -43.52 2.37
N THR A 385 0.36 -44.52 3.21
CA THR A 385 -0.30 -45.77 2.83
C THR A 385 -1.43 -46.13 3.78
N GLY A 386 -2.67 -45.88 3.35
CA GLY A 386 -3.86 -46.54 3.88
C GLY A 386 -4.74 -45.68 4.77
N GLU A 387 -6.02 -45.62 4.41
CA GLU A 387 -7.10 -44.97 5.16
C GLU A 387 -7.21 -45.55 6.58
N HIS A 388 -6.54 -44.94 7.56
CA HIS A 388 -6.84 -45.11 8.97
C HIS A 388 -7.27 -43.76 9.57
N LYS A 389 -8.59 -43.58 9.71
CA LYS A 389 -9.17 -42.45 10.46
C LYS A 389 -8.68 -42.50 11.91
N GLY A 390 -7.90 -41.49 12.31
CA GLY A 390 -7.43 -41.32 13.70
C GLY A 390 -5.92 -41.14 13.88
N GLY A 391 -5.14 -41.06 12.80
CA GLY A 391 -3.69 -40.86 12.84
C GLY A 391 -3.23 -39.54 12.24
N GLU A 392 -3.94 -38.43 12.48
CA GLU A 392 -3.55 -37.12 11.94
C GLU A 392 -2.75 -36.33 12.98
N ARG A 393 -1.61 -35.77 12.60
CA ARG A 393 -0.78 -34.94 13.49
C ARG A 393 -1.09 -33.46 13.29
N TRP A 394 -1.59 -32.82 14.35
CA TRP A 394 -1.75 -31.37 14.39
C TRP A 394 -0.39 -30.69 14.61
N GLU A 395 0.00 -29.81 13.69
CA GLU A 395 1.26 -29.07 13.75
C GLU A 395 1.09 -27.62 14.22
N GLY A 396 -0.16 -27.13 14.25
CA GLY A 396 -0.51 -25.77 14.64
C GLY A 396 -0.02 -24.67 13.68
N THR A 397 0.45 -25.04 12.49
CA THR A 397 0.86 -24.13 11.42
C THR A 397 -0.35 -23.70 10.59
N GLY A 398 -0.21 -22.60 9.84
CA GLY A 398 -1.32 -22.02 9.07
C GLY A 398 -0.92 -20.72 8.38
N GLU A 399 -1.88 -20.10 7.68
CA GLU A 399 -1.75 -18.79 7.05
C GLU A 399 -2.33 -17.70 7.96
N PHE A 400 -1.51 -16.71 8.30
CA PHE A 400 -1.95 -15.49 8.96
C PHE A 400 -2.66 -14.57 7.95
N CYS A 401 -3.92 -14.22 8.21
CA CYS A 401 -4.79 -13.61 7.19
C CYS A 401 -4.78 -12.08 7.15
N LEU A 402 -4.33 -11.39 8.21
CA LEU A 402 -4.33 -9.91 8.27
C LEU A 402 -3.45 -9.18 7.22
N PRO A 403 -2.48 -9.83 6.53
CA PRO A 403 -1.84 -9.30 5.32
C PRO A 403 -2.81 -8.98 4.17
N ASP A 404 -3.96 -9.64 4.11
CA ASP A 404 -5.05 -9.30 3.19
C ASP A 404 -5.81 -8.07 3.69
N PHE A 405 -5.93 -7.04 2.85
CA PHE A 405 -6.60 -5.78 3.22
C PHE A 405 -8.08 -5.96 3.53
N CYS A 406 -8.79 -6.85 2.84
CA CYS A 406 -10.18 -7.18 3.16
C CYS A 406 -10.28 -7.77 4.57
N LYS A 407 -9.37 -8.69 4.93
CA LYS A 407 -9.33 -9.30 6.26
C LYS A 407 -8.90 -8.32 7.35
N LEU A 408 -7.94 -7.43 7.05
CA LEU A 408 -7.54 -6.37 7.96
C LEU A 408 -8.71 -5.41 8.25
N THR A 409 -9.45 -5.00 7.23
CA THR A 409 -10.57 -4.07 7.41
C THR A 409 -11.79 -4.73 8.04
N GLU A 410 -12.04 -6.01 7.78
CA GLU A 410 -12.98 -6.83 8.57
C GLU A 410 -12.58 -6.84 10.05
N PHE A 411 -11.31 -7.14 10.36
CA PHE A 411 -10.79 -7.10 11.73
C PHE A 411 -11.03 -5.74 12.40
N LEU A 412 -10.69 -4.64 11.73
CA LEU A 412 -10.91 -3.28 12.25
C LEU A 412 -12.40 -3.00 12.50
N ASN A 413 -13.28 -3.41 11.59
CA ASN A 413 -14.71 -3.18 11.74
C ASN A 413 -15.33 -4.04 12.85
N ASP A 414 -14.81 -5.25 13.08
CA ASP A 414 -15.25 -6.11 14.18
C ASP A 414 -14.93 -5.50 15.55
N LEU A 415 -13.75 -4.89 15.72
CA LEU A 415 -13.40 -4.12 16.94
C LEU A 415 -14.45 -3.07 17.28
N SER A 416 -14.97 -2.42 16.24
CA SER A 416 -15.93 -1.33 16.38
C SER A 416 -17.34 -1.80 16.71
N SER A 417 -17.63 -3.09 16.52
CA SER A 417 -18.94 -3.71 16.76
C SER A 417 -19.03 -4.35 18.15
N SER A 418 -17.91 -4.81 18.70
CA SER A 418 -17.84 -5.35 20.06
C SER A 418 -18.02 -4.29 21.16
N ASP A 419 -17.65 -3.04 20.91
CA ASP A 419 -17.80 -1.96 21.91
C ASP A 419 -19.25 -1.51 22.11
N THR A 420 -20.18 -1.90 21.23
CA THR A 420 -21.62 -1.59 21.38
C THR A 420 -22.37 -2.54 22.32
N GLU A 421 -21.80 -3.69 22.71
CA GLU A 421 -22.47 -4.64 23.62
C GLU A 421 -22.15 -4.42 25.11
N THR A 422 -21.13 -3.62 25.43
CA THR A 422 -20.73 -3.31 26.82
C THR A 422 -21.37 -2.06 27.42
N VAL A 423 -22.25 -1.38 26.68
CA VAL A 423 -23.04 -0.24 27.17
C VAL A 423 -24.53 -0.51 27.01
N LYS A 424 -25.05 -1.47 27.77
CA LYS A 424 -26.47 -1.57 28.14
C LYS A 424 -26.63 -1.98 29.59
#